data_AF-A0AAN8A6C2-F1
#
_entry.id   AF-A0AAN8A6C2-F1
#
_cell.length_a   1.000
_cell.length_b   1.000
_cell.length_c   1.000
_cell.angle_alpha   90.00
_cell.angle_beta   90.00
_cell.angle_gamma   90.00
#
_symmetry.space_group_name_H-M   'P 1'
#
loop_
_entity.id
_entity.type
_entity.pdbx_description
1 polymer ?
#
loop_
_entity_poly.entity_id
_entity_poly.type
_entity_poly.pdbx_seq_one_letter_code
_entity_poly.pdbx_strand_id
1 'polypeptide(L)'
;MASQIPALPVPDAPRTDSVFSVLSGFYSLDSNVPGLSKVILNKLNMKDYGEYRATVEGKARGISFRNYKEMFKKMEETFEFCTSCNTLPANLTEGQTLKRCAKCLNVYYCTKECQRKDWPQHKKVCKKLRLVAIDRLVEWLMFTGDLPIPTEKWSKSAAEVKNWDDWLPMQGDFTPRLDAILSGANMDKLWKNVSRPRPDDSDLHQSLWRIQSEFLSRVLSVGMAVQQFGLDPYAKPLTIHIAGASHNETMGARLTDYDELNNMFPGHEGIQIVMVGPEVVDGPIVRPPLRAFGPKQSVFISAYKGLYHQFWEEMIDKKEAAEPDLVVGFHPGFHASPGLIEGWLPTLLLLRDFDVPTCFTLYSDKELERSLQILLELEMHIKDSGPNPFTSQKPEQVQSTPNKTPVHCNSHYIRFQGLLPQEDLEESGVDN
;
A
#
# COMPACT_ATOMS: atom_id res chain seq x y z
N MET A 1 -2.43 -46.32 21.95
CA MET A 1 -1.40 -45.71 21.08
C MET A 1 -1.93 -44.36 20.63
N ALA A 2 -1.44 -43.28 21.24
CA ALA A 2 -1.85 -41.92 20.88
C ALA A 2 -1.08 -41.51 19.62
N SER A 3 -1.81 -41.32 18.52
CA SER A 3 -1.27 -40.78 17.27
C SER A 3 -0.86 -39.33 17.53
N GLN A 4 0.44 -39.07 17.59
CA GLN A 4 0.98 -37.71 17.61
C GLN A 4 0.76 -37.10 16.23
N ILE A 5 -0.09 -36.07 16.17
CA ILE A 5 -0.22 -35.21 14.99
C ILE A 5 1.14 -34.50 14.82
N PRO A 6 1.83 -34.62 13.68
CA PRO A 6 3.09 -33.91 13.49
C PRO A 6 2.82 -32.39 13.47
N ALA A 7 3.59 -31.65 14.26
CA ALA A 7 3.61 -30.20 14.17
C ALA A 7 4.08 -29.82 12.76
N LEU A 8 3.25 -29.09 12.01
CA LEU A 8 3.67 -28.48 10.74
C LEU A 8 4.73 -27.41 11.03
N PRO A 9 5.73 -27.24 10.14
CA PRO A 9 6.81 -26.29 10.34
C PRO A 9 6.27 -24.87 10.50
N VAL A 10 6.79 -24.17 11.50
CA VAL A 10 6.67 -22.71 11.66
C VAL A 10 7.18 -22.07 10.36
N PRO A 11 6.58 -20.98 9.85
CA PRO A 11 7.16 -20.28 8.70
C PRO A 11 8.63 -19.99 8.96
N ASP A 12 9.51 -20.46 8.07
CA ASP A 12 10.95 -20.22 8.13
C ASP A 12 11.19 -18.73 8.38
N ALA A 13 12.12 -18.39 9.29
CA ALA A 13 12.58 -17.02 9.43
C ALA A 13 12.96 -16.49 8.02
N PRO A 14 12.61 -15.23 7.67
CA PRO A 14 13.02 -14.65 6.40
C PRO A 14 14.52 -14.84 6.24
N ARG A 15 14.90 -15.65 5.27
CA ARG A 15 16.30 -15.83 4.89
C ARG A 15 16.76 -14.51 4.25
N THR A 16 18.06 -14.23 4.30
CA THR A 16 18.68 -13.04 3.71
C THR A 16 18.47 -12.94 2.19
N ASP A 17 18.01 -14.01 1.53
CA ASP A 17 17.62 -14.07 0.12
C ASP A 17 16.12 -13.79 -0.14
N SER A 18 15.32 -13.54 0.90
CA SER A 18 13.87 -13.39 0.82
C SER A 18 13.44 -11.93 0.88
N VAL A 19 13.52 -11.24 -0.26
CA VAL A 19 13.08 -9.84 -0.44
C VAL A 19 11.53 -9.70 -0.48
N PHE A 20 10.79 -10.72 -0.03
CA PHE A 20 9.33 -10.74 -0.15
C PHE A 20 8.68 -10.06 1.06
N SER A 21 7.97 -8.95 0.80
CA SER A 21 7.23 -8.18 1.81
C SER A 21 6.18 -9.05 2.50
N VAL A 22 5.58 -9.99 1.75
CA VAL A 22 4.53 -10.89 2.24
C VAL A 22 5.08 -11.94 3.23
N LEU A 23 6.27 -12.51 3.01
CA LEU A 23 6.87 -13.49 3.94
C LEU A 23 7.24 -12.79 5.25
N SER A 24 7.84 -11.60 5.13
CA SER A 24 8.11 -10.71 6.25
C SER A 24 6.82 -10.31 6.99
N GLY A 25 5.73 -10.10 6.25
CA GLY A 25 4.39 -9.86 6.80
C GLY A 25 3.89 -11.02 7.66
N PHE A 26 3.90 -12.25 7.13
CA PHE A 26 3.49 -13.45 7.86
C PHE A 26 4.36 -13.72 9.10
N TYR A 27 5.67 -13.55 8.98
CA TYR A 27 6.59 -13.66 10.12
C TYR A 27 6.30 -12.61 11.20
N SER A 28 6.04 -11.36 10.81
CA SER A 28 5.66 -10.28 11.73
C SER A 28 4.32 -10.57 12.42
N LEU A 29 3.35 -11.15 11.71
CA LEU A 29 2.07 -11.56 12.28
C LEU A 29 2.26 -12.60 13.38
N ASP A 30 3.03 -13.66 13.11
CA ASP A 30 3.29 -14.74 14.08
C ASP A 30 4.19 -14.32 15.24
N SER A 31 5.13 -13.41 15.02
CA SER A 31 5.97 -12.86 16.09
C SER A 31 5.14 -12.09 17.13
N ASN A 32 4.08 -11.41 16.68
CA ASN A 32 3.18 -10.66 17.56
C ASN A 32 2.06 -11.56 18.14
N VAL A 33 1.52 -12.49 17.32
CA VAL A 33 0.43 -13.39 17.67
C VAL A 33 0.76 -14.80 17.13
N PRO A 34 1.40 -15.66 17.92
CA PRO A 34 1.85 -16.97 17.45
C PRO A 34 0.72 -17.83 16.88
N GLY A 35 0.83 -18.20 15.60
CA GLY A 35 -0.13 -19.04 14.87
C GLY A 35 -1.24 -18.26 14.15
N LEU A 36 -1.18 -16.92 14.13
CA LEU A 36 -2.13 -16.09 13.39
C LEU A 36 -2.03 -16.35 11.88
N SER A 37 -0.83 -16.62 11.35
CA SER A 37 -0.64 -17.05 9.95
C SER A 37 -1.54 -18.23 9.58
N LYS A 38 -1.63 -19.23 10.47
CA LYS A 38 -2.42 -20.43 10.28
C LYS A 38 -3.92 -20.13 10.31
N VAL A 39 -4.35 -19.16 11.12
CA VAL A 39 -5.75 -18.68 11.09
C VAL A 39 -6.06 -18.09 9.72
N ILE A 40 -5.18 -17.22 9.19
CA ILE A 40 -5.34 -16.60 7.87
C ILE A 40 -5.49 -17.68 6.79
N LEU A 41 -4.52 -18.59 6.70
CA LEU A 41 -4.51 -19.64 5.69
C LEU A 41 -5.76 -20.51 5.77
N ASN A 42 -6.15 -20.97 6.96
CA ASN A 42 -7.36 -21.76 7.16
C ASN A 42 -8.63 -21.02 6.71
N LYS A 43 -8.75 -19.73 7.05
CA LYS A 43 -9.93 -18.92 6.67
C LYS A 43 -9.95 -18.64 5.17
N LEU A 44 -8.80 -18.57 4.51
CA LEU A 44 -8.69 -18.42 3.06
C LEU A 44 -8.73 -19.76 2.30
N ASN A 45 -8.97 -20.89 2.98
CA ASN A 45 -8.94 -22.25 2.40
C ASN A 45 -7.59 -22.59 1.74
N MET A 46 -6.48 -22.11 2.31
CA MET A 46 -5.12 -22.34 1.81
C MET A 46 -4.34 -23.28 2.72
N LYS A 47 -3.51 -24.14 2.13
CA LYS A 47 -2.69 -25.13 2.82
C LYS A 47 -1.46 -24.52 3.46
N ASP A 48 -0.80 -23.64 2.73
CA ASP A 48 0.49 -23.08 3.10
C ASP A 48 0.74 -21.72 2.44
N TYR A 49 1.89 -21.13 2.78
CA TYR A 49 2.34 -19.86 2.25
C TYR A 49 2.56 -19.88 0.73
N GLY A 50 3.01 -21.01 0.17
CA GLY A 50 3.23 -21.15 -1.27
C GLY A 50 1.92 -21.03 -2.04
N GLU A 51 0.84 -21.63 -1.54
CA GLU A 51 -0.50 -21.49 -2.11
C GLU A 51 -1.04 -20.06 -1.96
N TYR A 52 -0.91 -19.44 -0.79
CA TYR A 52 -1.28 -18.03 -0.58
C TYR A 52 -0.60 -17.12 -1.60
N ARG A 53 0.72 -17.25 -1.72
CA ARG A 53 1.53 -16.48 -2.65
C ARG A 53 1.12 -16.73 -4.10
N ALA A 54 0.93 -17.98 -4.51
CA ALA A 54 0.51 -18.31 -5.86
C ALA A 54 -0.87 -17.72 -6.20
N THR A 55 -1.80 -17.68 -5.23
CA THR A 55 -3.11 -17.05 -5.42
C THR A 55 -3.01 -15.53 -5.54
N VAL A 56 -2.22 -14.86 -4.68
CA VAL A 56 -2.01 -13.40 -4.76
C VAL A 56 -1.32 -13.00 -6.06
N GLU A 57 -0.39 -13.83 -6.56
CA GLU A 57 0.28 -13.62 -7.85
C GLU A 57 -0.60 -13.96 -9.07
N GLY A 58 -1.84 -14.42 -8.89
CA GLY A 58 -2.73 -14.81 -10.00
C GLY A 58 -2.38 -16.15 -10.67
N LYS A 59 -1.45 -16.93 -10.12
CA LYS A 59 -0.92 -18.18 -10.67
C LYS A 59 -1.67 -19.44 -10.24
N ALA A 60 -2.49 -19.35 -9.19
CA ALA A 60 -3.37 -20.43 -8.73
C ALA A 60 -4.84 -20.05 -8.96
N ARG A 61 -5.72 -21.06 -9.01
CA ARG A 61 -7.17 -20.79 -8.97
C ARG A 61 -7.45 -19.89 -7.76
N GLY A 62 -8.12 -18.76 -8.01
CA GLY A 62 -8.46 -17.80 -6.97
C GLY A 62 -9.20 -18.44 -5.80
N ILE A 63 -9.26 -17.72 -4.68
CA ILE A 63 -9.95 -18.21 -3.48
C ILE A 63 -11.39 -18.55 -3.83
N SER A 64 -11.73 -19.84 -3.78
CA SER A 64 -13.07 -20.31 -4.09
C SER A 64 -13.89 -20.33 -2.80
N PHE A 65 -14.86 -19.41 -2.73
CA PHE A 65 -15.91 -19.42 -1.71
C PHE A 65 -17.22 -19.91 -2.36
N ARG A 66 -18.06 -20.62 -1.59
CA ARG A 66 -19.32 -21.15 -2.14
C ARG A 66 -20.30 -20.04 -2.53
N ASN A 67 -20.24 -18.90 -1.85
CA ASN A 67 -21.03 -17.71 -2.11
C ASN A 67 -20.43 -16.48 -1.39
N TYR A 68 -20.97 -15.29 -1.68
CA TYR A 68 -20.53 -14.03 -1.06
C TYR A 68 -20.65 -14.02 0.46
N LYS A 69 -21.69 -14.64 1.03
CA LYS A 69 -21.87 -14.72 2.48
C LYS A 69 -20.70 -15.47 3.15
N GLU A 70 -20.25 -16.57 2.55
CA GLU A 70 -19.07 -17.28 3.03
C GLU A 70 -17.79 -16.45 2.87
N MET A 71 -17.61 -15.81 1.71
CA MET A 71 -16.46 -14.94 1.42
C MET A 71 -16.30 -13.85 2.47
N PHE A 72 -17.33 -13.01 2.67
CA PHE A 72 -17.26 -11.90 3.62
C PHE A 72 -17.03 -12.39 5.05
N LYS A 73 -17.73 -13.45 5.46
CA LYS A 73 -17.52 -14.05 6.79
C LYS A 73 -16.06 -14.47 6.97
N LYS A 74 -15.49 -15.20 6.01
CA LYS A 74 -14.09 -15.68 6.09
C LYS A 74 -13.09 -14.54 6.06
N MET A 75 -13.30 -13.50 5.24
CA MET A 75 -12.46 -12.30 5.22
C MET A 75 -12.47 -11.56 6.56
N GLU A 76 -13.65 -11.38 7.17
CA GLU A 76 -13.77 -10.76 8.50
C GLU A 76 -13.08 -11.57 9.61
N GLU A 77 -13.04 -12.89 9.46
CA GLU A 77 -12.46 -13.83 10.42
C GLU A 77 -10.97 -14.14 10.13
N THR A 78 -10.39 -13.62 9.05
CA THR A 78 -8.98 -13.85 8.66
C THR A 78 -7.99 -13.48 9.78
N PHE A 79 -8.32 -12.48 10.60
CA PHE A 79 -7.49 -12.02 11.71
C PHE A 79 -8.16 -12.24 13.07
N GLU A 80 -8.93 -13.33 13.20
CA GLU A 80 -9.68 -13.64 14.41
C GLU A 80 -8.76 -14.20 15.52
N PHE A 81 -8.51 -13.41 16.57
CA PHE A 81 -7.83 -13.81 17.81
C PHE A 81 -8.25 -12.93 18.99
N CYS A 82 -8.07 -13.39 20.23
CA CYS A 82 -8.34 -12.55 21.40
C CYS A 82 -7.32 -11.41 21.52
N THR A 83 -7.76 -10.16 21.37
CA THR A 83 -6.87 -8.99 21.44
C THR A 83 -6.17 -8.82 22.79
N SER A 84 -6.74 -9.34 23.88
CA SER A 84 -6.13 -9.21 25.21
C SER A 84 -5.09 -10.28 25.55
N CYS A 85 -5.20 -11.49 25.00
CA CYS A 85 -4.39 -12.64 25.42
C CYS A 85 -3.88 -13.50 24.27
N ASN A 86 -4.10 -13.07 23.02
CA ASN A 86 -3.66 -13.71 21.79
C ASN A 86 -4.19 -15.14 21.56
N THR A 87 -5.18 -15.59 22.36
CA THR A 87 -5.82 -16.89 22.16
C THR A 87 -6.49 -16.95 20.79
N LEU A 88 -6.10 -17.95 20.00
CA LEU A 88 -6.66 -18.24 18.68
C LEU A 88 -7.94 -19.08 18.79
N PRO A 89 -8.82 -19.07 17.76
CA PRO A 89 -10.04 -19.88 17.73
C PRO A 89 -9.81 -21.37 18.01
N ALA A 90 -8.71 -21.94 17.51
CA ALA A 90 -8.37 -23.35 17.67
C ALA A 90 -8.02 -23.75 19.12
N ASN A 91 -7.74 -22.76 19.99
CA ASN A 91 -7.33 -22.97 21.38
C ASN A 91 -8.46 -22.69 22.38
N LEU A 92 -9.68 -22.44 21.89
CA LEU A 92 -10.86 -22.28 22.73
C LEU A 92 -11.40 -23.65 23.18
N THR A 93 -12.06 -23.69 24.34
CA THR A 93 -12.74 -24.92 24.77
C THR A 93 -13.93 -25.22 23.85
N GLU A 94 -14.36 -26.48 23.80
CA GLU A 94 -15.50 -26.90 22.98
C GLU A 94 -16.74 -26.03 23.25
N GLY A 95 -17.38 -25.53 22.19
CA GLY A 95 -18.54 -24.64 22.26
C GLY A 95 -18.25 -23.15 22.55
N GLN A 96 -17.00 -22.77 22.83
CA GLN A 96 -16.63 -21.35 22.97
C GLN A 96 -16.27 -20.72 21.61
N THR A 97 -16.65 -19.46 21.43
CA THR A 97 -16.26 -18.63 20.28
C THR A 97 -15.76 -17.28 20.75
N LEU A 98 -14.87 -16.67 19.96
CA LEU A 98 -14.48 -15.28 20.20
C LEU A 98 -15.66 -14.34 19.96
N LYS A 99 -15.75 -13.27 20.75
CA LYS A 99 -16.79 -12.26 20.69
C LYS A 99 -16.22 -10.94 20.23
N ARG A 100 -16.86 -10.30 19.26
CA ARG A 100 -16.44 -8.99 18.76
C ARG A 100 -16.69 -7.90 19.79
N CYS A 101 -15.88 -6.85 19.76
CA CYS A 101 -16.24 -5.59 20.36
C CYS A 101 -17.53 -5.06 19.68
N ALA A 102 -18.60 -4.91 20.45
CA ALA A 102 -19.90 -4.46 19.93
C ALA A 102 -19.90 -3.04 19.34
N LYS A 103 -18.85 -2.24 19.61
CA LYS A 103 -18.74 -0.85 19.14
C LYS A 103 -18.02 -0.74 17.80
N CYS A 104 -16.85 -1.35 17.67
CA CYS A 104 -16.04 -1.25 16.45
C CYS A 104 -16.23 -2.42 15.49
N LEU A 105 -16.70 -3.57 15.99
CA LEU A 105 -16.84 -4.81 15.23
C LEU A 105 -15.54 -5.35 14.60
N ASN A 106 -14.38 -4.77 14.96
CA ASN A 106 -13.09 -5.05 14.33
C ASN A 106 -12.20 -6.02 15.13
N VAL A 107 -12.32 -6.01 16.47
CA VAL A 107 -11.48 -6.81 17.38
C VAL A 107 -12.30 -7.82 18.15
N TYR A 108 -11.63 -8.86 18.65
CA TYR A 108 -12.26 -10.04 19.24
C TYR A 108 -11.73 -10.34 20.65
N TYR A 109 -12.55 -10.97 21.49
CA TYR A 109 -12.22 -11.36 22.86
C TYR A 109 -12.78 -12.73 23.20
N CYS A 110 -12.02 -13.56 23.91
CA CYS A 110 -12.50 -14.87 24.39
C CYS A 110 -13.47 -14.73 25.56
N THR A 111 -13.29 -13.71 26.42
CA THR A 111 -14.14 -13.48 27.59
C THR A 111 -14.42 -12.00 27.83
N LYS A 112 -15.42 -11.70 28.67
CA LYS A 112 -15.72 -10.33 29.11
C LYS A 112 -14.58 -9.75 29.95
N GLU A 113 -13.86 -10.59 30.67
CA GLU A 113 -12.70 -10.22 31.49
C GLU A 113 -11.56 -9.75 30.59
N CYS A 114 -11.27 -10.47 29.50
CA CYS A 114 -10.30 -10.05 28.49
C CYS A 114 -10.69 -8.70 27.86
N GLN A 115 -11.96 -8.51 27.51
CA GLN A 115 -12.44 -7.22 27.00
C GLN A 115 -12.28 -6.09 28.02
N ARG A 116 -12.61 -6.32 29.29
CA ARG A 116 -12.45 -5.33 30.37
C ARG A 116 -10.99 -4.97 30.62
N LYS A 117 -10.10 -5.97 30.58
CA LYS A 117 -8.65 -5.79 30.74
C LYS A 117 -8.07 -4.95 29.61
N ASP A 118 -8.52 -5.17 28.39
CA ASP A 118 -8.04 -4.48 27.19
C ASP A 118 -8.63 -3.06 27.03
N TRP A 119 -9.81 -2.81 27.59
CA TRP A 119 -10.56 -1.57 27.41
C TRP A 119 -9.77 -0.27 27.60
N PRO A 120 -8.86 -0.11 28.59
CA PRO A 120 -8.07 1.12 28.75
C PRO A 120 -7.23 1.47 27.52
N GLN A 121 -6.73 0.48 26.79
CA GLN A 121 -5.99 0.66 25.54
C GLN A 121 -6.96 0.77 24.37
N HIS A 122 -7.87 -0.21 24.22
CA HIS A 122 -8.77 -0.30 23.09
C HIS A 122 -9.67 0.93 22.94
N LYS A 123 -10.16 1.53 24.04
CA LYS A 123 -11.06 2.70 23.96
C LYS A 123 -10.45 3.89 23.21
N LYS A 124 -9.11 3.98 23.17
CA LYS A 124 -8.37 5.04 22.44
C LYS A 124 -8.50 4.89 20.93
N VAL A 125 -8.60 3.66 20.43
CA VAL A 125 -8.63 3.36 18.99
C VAL A 125 -9.97 2.81 18.51
N CYS A 126 -10.88 2.40 19.42
CA CYS A 126 -12.16 1.77 19.10
C CYS A 126 -12.97 2.53 18.05
N LYS A 127 -12.99 3.87 18.08
CA LYS A 127 -13.69 4.68 17.06
C LYS A 127 -13.02 4.57 15.69
N LYS A 128 -11.69 4.69 15.62
CA LYS A 128 -10.94 4.53 14.36
C LYS A 128 -11.09 3.11 13.80
N LEU A 129 -11.06 2.10 14.67
CA LEU A 129 -11.25 0.70 14.26
C LEU A 129 -12.66 0.41 13.73
N ARG A 130 -13.67 1.19 14.10
CA ARG A 130 -15.00 1.11 13.45
C ARG A 130 -14.88 1.52 11.98
N LEU A 131 -14.12 2.57 11.68
CA LEU A 131 -13.88 3.03 10.31
C LEU A 131 -13.14 1.96 9.52
N VAL A 132 -12.03 1.44 10.05
CA VAL A 132 -11.26 0.32 9.45
C VAL A 132 -12.18 -0.85 9.10
N ALA A 133 -13.07 -1.24 10.02
CA ALA A 133 -13.97 -2.35 9.81
C ALA A 133 -14.96 -2.09 8.67
N ILE A 134 -15.48 -0.87 8.54
CA ILE A 134 -16.39 -0.48 7.45
C ILE A 134 -15.63 -0.41 6.13
N ASP A 135 -14.50 0.28 6.11
CA ASP A 135 -13.68 0.52 4.91
C ASP A 135 -13.23 -0.80 4.29
N ARG A 136 -12.77 -1.77 5.10
CA ARG A 136 -12.38 -3.11 4.62
C ARG A 136 -13.49 -3.86 3.88
N LEU A 137 -14.76 -3.58 4.19
CA LEU A 137 -15.89 -4.16 3.47
C LEU A 137 -16.25 -3.39 2.22
N VAL A 138 -16.27 -2.05 2.32
CA VAL A 138 -16.61 -1.17 1.19
C VAL A 138 -15.54 -1.25 0.11
N GLU A 139 -14.28 -1.50 0.47
CA GLU A 139 -13.17 -1.72 -0.46
C GLU A 139 -13.42 -2.85 -1.45
N TRP A 140 -14.27 -3.84 -1.11
CA TRP A 140 -14.69 -4.88 -2.05
C TRP A 140 -15.29 -4.32 -3.36
N LEU A 141 -15.86 -3.11 -3.31
CA LEU A 141 -16.41 -2.42 -4.48
C LEU A 141 -15.35 -2.06 -5.54
N MET A 142 -14.06 -2.10 -5.20
CA MET A 142 -12.99 -2.00 -6.21
C MET A 142 -13.01 -3.18 -7.20
N PHE A 143 -13.42 -4.37 -6.74
CA PHE A 143 -13.46 -5.58 -7.56
C PHE A 143 -14.76 -5.71 -8.35
N THR A 144 -15.74 -4.84 -8.10
CA THR A 144 -17.00 -4.77 -8.85
C THR A 144 -17.01 -3.68 -9.92
N GLY A 145 -15.95 -2.87 -9.98
CA GLY A 145 -15.81 -1.75 -10.93
C GLY A 145 -16.50 -0.46 -10.48
N ASP A 146 -17.04 -0.41 -9.26
CA ASP A 146 -17.67 0.80 -8.70
C ASP A 146 -16.63 1.82 -8.20
N LEU A 147 -15.40 1.37 -7.92
CA LEU A 147 -14.28 2.20 -7.46
C LEU A 147 -12.99 1.95 -8.27
N PRO A 148 -12.06 2.92 -8.29
CA PRO A 148 -12.23 4.33 -7.89
C PRO A 148 -13.15 5.11 -8.83
N ILE A 149 -13.69 6.20 -8.29
CA ILE A 149 -14.62 7.13 -8.94
C ILE A 149 -13.84 8.03 -9.90
N PRO A 150 -14.33 8.25 -11.13
CA PRO A 150 -13.74 9.23 -12.05
C PRO A 150 -13.71 10.63 -11.45
N THR A 151 -12.65 11.36 -11.73
CA THR A 151 -12.40 12.75 -11.29
C THR A 151 -12.75 13.75 -12.38
N GLU A 152 -12.99 14.99 -11.99
CA GLU A 152 -13.16 16.12 -12.90
C GLU A 152 -11.82 16.65 -13.42
N LYS A 153 -11.89 17.36 -14.55
CA LYS A 153 -10.73 18.13 -15.03
C LYS A 153 -10.34 19.17 -14.00
N TRP A 154 -9.04 19.36 -13.78
CA TRP A 154 -8.58 20.34 -12.81
C TRP A 154 -8.91 21.76 -13.28
N SER A 155 -9.54 22.52 -12.39
CA SER A 155 -9.87 23.92 -12.60
C SER A 155 -8.72 24.87 -12.22
N LYS A 156 -7.71 24.35 -11.51
CA LYS A 156 -6.50 25.06 -11.09
C LYS A 156 -5.27 24.36 -11.65
N SER A 157 -4.17 25.09 -11.78
CA SER A 157 -2.89 24.50 -12.16
C SER A 157 -2.34 23.59 -11.06
N ALA A 158 -1.46 22.66 -11.43
CA ALA A 158 -0.77 21.81 -10.47
C ALA A 158 -0.07 22.61 -9.36
N ALA A 159 0.48 23.79 -9.66
CA ALA A 159 1.21 24.61 -8.68
C ALA A 159 0.30 25.26 -7.62
N GLU A 160 -0.98 25.42 -7.92
CA GLU A 160 -1.97 26.01 -7.03
C GLU A 160 -2.64 24.99 -6.10
N VAL A 161 -2.56 23.70 -6.42
CA VAL A 161 -3.21 22.62 -5.67
C VAL A 161 -2.21 22.00 -4.72
N LYS A 162 -2.17 22.47 -3.47
CA LYS A 162 -1.13 22.09 -2.51
C LYS A 162 -1.53 20.96 -1.58
N ASN A 163 -2.82 20.70 -1.42
CA ASN A 163 -3.37 19.71 -0.49
C ASN A 163 -4.83 19.36 -0.86
N TRP A 164 -5.47 18.51 -0.03
CA TRP A 164 -6.87 18.13 -0.22
C TRP A 164 -7.87 19.29 -0.21
N ASP A 165 -7.64 20.35 0.57
CA ASP A 165 -8.53 21.51 0.66
C ASP A 165 -8.52 22.32 -0.65
N ASP A 166 -7.42 22.28 -1.40
CA ASP A 166 -7.34 22.85 -2.74
C ASP A 166 -7.96 21.94 -3.80
N TRP A 167 -7.78 20.61 -3.65
CA TRP A 167 -8.18 19.62 -4.65
C TRP A 167 -9.69 19.34 -4.64
N LEU A 168 -10.27 19.16 -3.44
CA LEU A 168 -11.67 18.77 -3.25
C LEU A 168 -12.66 19.72 -3.93
N PRO A 169 -12.54 21.06 -3.80
CA PRO A 169 -13.46 21.99 -4.48
C PRO A 169 -13.46 21.88 -6.01
N MET A 170 -12.37 21.38 -6.62
CA MET A 170 -12.30 21.22 -8.08
C MET A 170 -13.20 20.10 -8.60
N GLN A 171 -13.61 19.17 -7.74
CA GLN A 171 -14.44 18.03 -8.12
C GLN A 171 -15.93 18.37 -8.23
N GLY A 172 -16.32 19.61 -7.93
CA GLY A 172 -17.72 20.01 -7.86
C GLY A 172 -18.45 19.30 -6.72
N ASP A 173 -19.74 19.03 -6.90
CA ASP A 173 -20.51 18.24 -5.94
C ASP A 173 -20.22 16.75 -6.13
N PHE A 174 -19.46 16.17 -5.21
CA PHE A 174 -19.11 14.75 -5.23
C PHE A 174 -20.28 13.86 -4.74
N THR A 175 -21.26 14.44 -4.05
CA THR A 175 -22.36 13.72 -3.38
C THR A 175 -23.17 12.84 -4.33
N PRO A 176 -23.62 13.31 -5.52
CA PRO A 176 -24.41 12.49 -6.43
C PRO A 176 -23.68 11.22 -6.91
N ARG A 177 -22.34 11.27 -7.02
CA ARG A 177 -21.53 10.10 -7.39
C ARG A 177 -21.48 9.08 -6.27
N LEU A 178 -21.34 9.56 -5.03
CA LEU A 178 -21.41 8.72 -3.83
C LEU A 178 -22.80 8.09 -3.70
N ASP A 179 -23.87 8.88 -3.84
CA ASP A 179 -25.27 8.43 -3.77
C ASP A 179 -25.57 7.33 -4.80
N ALA A 180 -25.03 7.47 -6.02
CA ALA A 180 -25.18 6.47 -7.08
C ALA A 180 -24.55 5.12 -6.68
N ILE A 181 -23.36 5.13 -6.06
CA ILE A 181 -22.71 3.91 -5.57
C ILE A 181 -23.49 3.34 -4.37
N LEU A 182 -23.94 4.20 -3.44
CA LEU A 182 -24.71 3.77 -2.26
C LEU A 182 -26.02 3.08 -2.62
N SER A 183 -26.69 3.59 -3.66
CA SER A 183 -27.94 3.05 -4.18
C SER A 183 -27.73 1.87 -5.15
N GLY A 184 -26.47 1.51 -5.43
CA GLY A 184 -26.10 0.48 -6.38
C GLY A 184 -26.34 -0.94 -5.89
N ALA A 185 -26.56 -1.86 -6.83
CA ALA A 185 -26.83 -3.27 -6.53
C ALA A 185 -25.67 -3.97 -5.78
N ASN A 186 -24.43 -3.55 -6.00
CA ASN A 186 -23.26 -4.10 -5.32
C ASN A 186 -23.20 -3.68 -3.84
N MET A 187 -23.53 -2.43 -3.51
CA MET A 187 -23.64 -1.98 -2.12
C MET A 187 -24.72 -2.78 -1.37
N ASP A 188 -25.86 -2.98 -2.02
CA ASP A 188 -26.96 -3.81 -1.53
C ASP A 188 -26.51 -5.26 -1.28
N LYS A 189 -25.78 -5.83 -2.23
CA LYS A 189 -25.25 -7.19 -2.17
C LYS A 189 -24.20 -7.36 -1.08
N LEU A 190 -23.33 -6.38 -0.86
CA LEU A 190 -22.37 -6.36 0.23
C LEU A 190 -23.10 -6.53 1.57
N TRP A 191 -24.02 -5.63 1.90
CA TRP A 191 -24.68 -5.63 3.21
C TRP A 191 -25.69 -6.75 3.41
N LYS A 192 -26.25 -7.32 2.33
CA LYS A 192 -27.06 -8.56 2.40
C LYS A 192 -26.24 -9.79 2.78
N ASN A 193 -24.93 -9.79 2.52
CA ASN A 193 -24.06 -10.96 2.70
C ASN A 193 -23.11 -10.86 3.90
N VAL A 194 -22.93 -9.66 4.48
CA VAL A 194 -22.10 -9.47 5.67
C VAL A 194 -22.90 -9.78 6.95
N SER A 195 -22.25 -10.35 7.96
CA SER A 195 -22.88 -10.73 9.24
C SER A 195 -22.95 -9.58 10.25
N ARG A 196 -23.16 -8.33 9.79
CA ARG A 196 -23.19 -7.13 10.63
C ARG A 196 -24.23 -6.12 10.11
N PRO A 197 -24.77 -5.24 10.95
CA PRO A 197 -25.74 -4.24 10.50
C PRO A 197 -25.09 -3.27 9.51
N ARG A 198 -25.84 -2.87 8.48
CA ARG A 198 -25.44 -1.81 7.55
C ARG A 198 -25.25 -0.50 8.33
N PRO A 199 -24.12 0.21 8.18
CA PRO A 199 -23.94 1.55 8.71
C PRO A 199 -24.96 2.55 8.14
N ASP A 200 -25.04 3.74 8.73
CA ASP A 200 -25.80 4.84 8.15
C ASP A 200 -25.15 5.35 6.85
N ASP A 201 -25.91 6.06 6.04
CA ASP A 201 -25.43 6.55 4.73
C ASP A 201 -24.27 7.54 4.90
N SER A 202 -24.25 8.32 5.98
CA SER A 202 -23.12 9.22 6.29
C SER A 202 -21.81 8.48 6.52
N ASP A 203 -21.82 7.37 7.28
CA ASP A 203 -20.66 6.53 7.51
C ASP A 203 -20.16 5.91 6.19
N LEU A 204 -21.09 5.52 5.31
CA LEU A 204 -20.78 4.94 4.00
C LEU A 204 -20.23 5.97 3.02
N HIS A 205 -20.76 7.20 2.99
CA HIS A 205 -20.20 8.31 2.20
C HIS A 205 -18.76 8.58 2.59
N GLN A 206 -18.51 8.68 3.90
CA GLN A 206 -17.15 8.90 4.39
C GLN A 206 -16.24 7.71 4.08
N SER A 207 -16.76 6.48 4.09
CA SER A 207 -16.00 5.27 3.73
C SER A 207 -15.57 5.28 2.27
N LEU A 208 -16.50 5.56 1.35
CA LEU A 208 -16.20 5.71 -0.08
C LEU A 208 -15.15 6.81 -0.31
N TRP A 209 -15.28 7.95 0.37
CA TRP A 209 -14.29 9.02 0.27
C TRP A 209 -12.91 8.59 0.80
N ARG A 210 -12.84 7.92 1.96
CA ARG A 210 -11.57 7.42 2.50
C ARG A 210 -10.89 6.47 1.51
N ILE A 211 -11.62 5.52 0.94
CA ILE A 211 -11.09 4.59 -0.06
C ILE A 211 -10.65 5.34 -1.34
N GLN A 212 -11.47 6.27 -1.84
CA GLN A 212 -11.12 7.10 -2.99
C GLN A 212 -9.83 7.91 -2.74
N SER A 213 -9.70 8.49 -1.55
CA SER A 213 -8.51 9.29 -1.17
C SER A 213 -7.24 8.46 -1.17
N GLU A 214 -7.31 7.14 -0.91
CA GLU A 214 -6.16 6.26 -0.97
C GLU A 214 -5.68 6.04 -2.42
N PHE A 215 -6.61 5.82 -3.36
CA PHE A 215 -6.28 5.74 -4.79
C PHE A 215 -5.64 7.01 -5.29
N LEU A 216 -6.27 8.14 -4.99
CA LEU A 216 -5.80 9.47 -5.40
C LEU A 216 -4.47 9.84 -4.74
N SER A 217 -4.29 9.50 -3.47
CA SER A 217 -3.06 9.79 -2.72
C SER A 217 -1.81 9.27 -3.44
N ARG A 218 -1.87 8.07 -4.07
CA ARG A 218 -0.74 7.51 -4.82
C ARG A 218 -0.38 8.38 -6.03
N VAL A 219 -1.36 8.65 -6.90
CA VAL A 219 -1.13 9.39 -8.14
C VAL A 219 -0.80 10.87 -7.89
N LEU A 220 -1.44 11.49 -6.88
CA LEU A 220 -1.14 12.86 -6.47
C LEU A 220 0.26 12.99 -5.86
N SER A 221 0.75 11.97 -5.16
CA SER A 221 2.13 11.95 -4.65
C SER A 221 3.16 11.93 -5.79
N VAL A 222 2.85 11.23 -6.88
CA VAL A 222 3.70 11.21 -8.09
C VAL A 222 3.70 12.58 -8.77
N GLY A 223 2.53 13.18 -8.96
CA GLY A 223 2.42 14.53 -9.51
C GLY A 223 3.12 15.59 -8.65
N MET A 224 3.00 15.51 -7.33
CA MET A 224 3.73 16.35 -6.39
C MET A 224 5.24 16.19 -6.56
N ALA A 225 5.75 14.95 -6.67
CA ALA A 225 7.16 14.69 -6.88
C ALA A 225 7.68 15.28 -8.19
N VAL A 226 6.92 15.16 -9.29
CA VAL A 226 7.21 15.80 -10.59
C VAL A 226 7.43 17.31 -10.41
N GLN A 227 6.52 17.99 -9.69
CA GLN A 227 6.65 19.43 -9.44
C GLN A 227 7.83 19.79 -8.54
N GLN A 228 8.05 19.03 -7.47
CA GLN A 228 9.11 19.30 -6.49
C GLN A 228 10.52 19.07 -7.08
N PHE A 229 10.66 18.22 -8.10
CA PHE A 229 11.90 18.07 -8.88
C PHE A 229 12.00 19.05 -10.05
N GLY A 230 10.99 19.90 -10.28
CA GLY A 230 10.99 20.86 -11.38
C GLY A 230 10.93 20.22 -12.77
N LEU A 231 10.35 19.01 -12.86
CA LEU A 231 10.17 18.32 -14.14
C LEU A 231 9.01 18.95 -14.90
N ASP A 232 9.24 19.30 -16.17
CA ASP A 232 8.24 19.94 -17.02
C ASP A 232 7.61 18.92 -18.00
N PRO A 233 6.39 18.42 -17.72
CA PRO A 233 5.69 17.48 -18.60
C PRO A 233 5.20 18.11 -19.91
N TYR A 234 5.26 19.44 -20.07
CA TYR A 234 4.91 20.15 -21.29
C TYR A 234 6.10 20.33 -22.23
N ALA A 235 7.34 20.33 -21.70
CA ALA A 235 8.55 20.48 -22.48
C ALA A 235 8.98 19.18 -23.18
N LYS A 236 8.79 18.04 -22.51
CA LYS A 236 9.11 16.72 -23.04
C LYS A 236 8.24 15.63 -22.39
N PRO A 237 8.10 14.46 -23.01
CA PRO A 237 7.44 13.34 -22.36
C PRO A 237 8.27 12.86 -21.15
N LEU A 238 7.59 12.41 -20.09
CA LEU A 238 8.23 11.95 -18.86
C LEU A 238 8.13 10.44 -18.69
N THR A 239 9.22 9.82 -18.22
CA THR A 239 9.25 8.42 -17.79
C THR A 239 9.41 8.37 -16.26
N ILE A 240 8.42 7.79 -15.58
CA ILE A 240 8.40 7.67 -14.12
C ILE A 240 8.38 6.18 -13.76
N HIS A 241 9.38 5.72 -13.00
CA HIS A 241 9.39 4.35 -12.51
C HIS A 241 8.82 4.28 -11.10
N ILE A 242 7.96 3.29 -10.84
CA ILE A 242 7.51 2.94 -9.49
C ILE A 242 8.35 1.77 -9.01
N ALA A 243 9.38 2.04 -8.21
CA ALA A 243 10.29 1.03 -7.68
C ALA A 243 9.68 0.33 -6.45
N GLY A 244 9.80 -1.00 -6.41
CA GLY A 244 9.24 -1.81 -5.32
C GLY A 244 7.73 -2.06 -5.46
N ALA A 245 7.17 -1.93 -6.66
CA ALA A 245 5.75 -2.16 -6.90
C ALA A 245 5.33 -3.57 -6.45
N SER A 246 4.26 -3.65 -5.68
CA SER A 246 3.78 -4.87 -5.07
C SER A 246 2.34 -5.19 -5.51
N HIS A 247 1.75 -6.21 -4.90
CA HIS A 247 0.33 -6.50 -5.05
C HIS A 247 -0.57 -5.33 -4.59
N ASN A 248 -0.10 -4.46 -3.69
CA ASN A 248 -0.86 -3.27 -3.27
C ASN A 248 -1.11 -2.28 -4.41
N GLU A 249 -0.16 -2.14 -5.34
CA GLU A 249 -0.27 -1.25 -6.49
C GLU A 249 -0.78 -1.98 -7.74
N THR A 250 -0.53 -3.28 -7.87
CA THR A 250 -0.73 -4.03 -9.12
C THR A 250 -1.92 -4.98 -9.14
N MET A 251 -2.44 -5.41 -7.98
CA MET A 251 -3.60 -6.30 -7.92
C MET A 251 -4.84 -5.59 -8.46
N GLY A 252 -5.36 -6.06 -9.60
CA GLY A 252 -6.52 -5.45 -10.24
C GLY A 252 -6.23 -4.09 -10.87
N ALA A 253 -4.96 -3.73 -11.06
CA ALA A 253 -4.57 -2.47 -11.65
C ALA A 253 -5.11 -2.31 -13.09
N ARG A 254 -5.65 -1.13 -13.36
CA ARG A 254 -6.24 -0.75 -14.64
C ARG A 254 -5.29 0.18 -15.38
N LEU A 255 -5.41 0.21 -16.71
CA LEU A 255 -4.59 1.10 -17.55
C LEU A 255 -4.84 2.60 -17.29
N THR A 256 -5.92 2.93 -16.58
CA THR A 256 -6.39 4.28 -16.27
C THR A 256 -6.08 4.72 -14.83
N ASP A 257 -5.41 3.89 -14.02
CA ASP A 257 -5.23 4.18 -12.58
C ASP A 257 -4.35 5.40 -12.29
N TYR A 258 -3.63 5.90 -13.30
CA TYR A 258 -2.82 7.12 -13.24
C TYR A 258 -3.38 8.26 -14.11
N ASP A 259 -4.60 8.14 -14.64
CA ASP A 259 -5.19 9.16 -15.52
C ASP A 259 -5.41 10.52 -14.84
N GLU A 260 -5.38 10.57 -13.51
CA GLU A 260 -5.38 11.83 -12.77
C GLU A 260 -4.19 12.73 -13.14
N LEU A 261 -3.07 12.16 -13.60
CA LEU A 261 -1.95 12.95 -14.14
C LEU A 261 -2.32 13.67 -15.45
N ASN A 262 -3.24 13.14 -16.27
CA ASN A 262 -3.76 13.84 -17.45
C ASN A 262 -4.55 15.08 -17.02
N ASN A 263 -5.27 15.00 -15.89
CA ASN A 263 -6.03 16.12 -15.34
C ASN A 263 -5.11 17.15 -14.67
N MET A 264 -4.07 16.68 -13.98
CA MET A 264 -3.08 17.53 -13.29
C MET A 264 -2.19 18.30 -14.27
N PHE A 265 -1.83 17.69 -15.40
CA PHE A 265 -0.95 18.27 -16.42
C PHE A 265 -1.62 18.29 -17.81
N PRO A 266 -2.70 19.07 -18.01
CA PRO A 266 -3.46 19.06 -19.25
C PRO A 266 -2.62 19.54 -20.43
N GLY A 267 -2.46 18.69 -21.47
CA GLY A 267 -1.64 19.04 -22.63
C GLY A 267 -0.19 18.54 -22.57
N HIS A 268 0.18 17.72 -21.57
CA HIS A 268 1.51 17.12 -21.47
C HIS A 268 1.92 16.34 -22.73
N GLU A 269 3.23 16.24 -22.97
CA GLU A 269 3.81 15.58 -24.15
C GLU A 269 3.80 14.04 -24.08
N GLY A 270 3.25 13.47 -23.01
CA GLY A 270 3.15 12.04 -22.74
C GLY A 270 3.78 11.68 -21.39
N ILE A 271 3.15 10.80 -20.62
CA ILE A 271 3.71 10.32 -19.34
C ILE A 271 3.71 8.79 -19.37
N GLN A 272 4.83 8.18 -19.00
CA GLN A 272 4.95 6.75 -18.84
C GLN A 272 5.14 6.41 -17.37
N ILE A 273 4.36 5.46 -16.88
CA ILE A 273 4.52 4.84 -15.55
C ILE A 273 5.01 3.40 -15.76
N VAL A 274 6.18 3.07 -15.23
CA VAL A 274 6.72 1.71 -15.24
C VAL A 274 6.76 1.16 -13.83
N MET A 275 5.87 0.21 -13.50
CA MET A 275 5.81 -0.40 -12.18
C MET A 275 6.77 -1.59 -12.09
N VAL A 276 7.77 -1.51 -11.23
CA VAL A 276 8.84 -2.50 -11.16
C VAL A 276 8.91 -3.08 -9.76
N GLY A 277 8.72 -4.39 -9.62
CA GLY A 277 8.91 -5.05 -8.34
C GLY A 277 8.75 -6.57 -8.37
N PRO A 278 9.29 -7.28 -7.37
CA PRO A 278 9.28 -8.74 -7.33
C PRO A 278 7.87 -9.32 -7.09
N GLU A 279 6.96 -8.51 -6.56
CA GLU A 279 5.60 -8.88 -6.19
C GLU A 279 4.53 -8.33 -7.15
N VAL A 280 4.95 -7.85 -8.34
CA VAL A 280 4.02 -7.49 -9.42
C VAL A 280 3.13 -8.69 -9.77
N VAL A 281 1.82 -8.42 -9.81
CA VAL A 281 0.77 -9.39 -10.13
C VAL A 281 0.46 -9.34 -11.63
N ASP A 282 0.22 -10.50 -12.24
CA ASP A 282 -0.18 -10.59 -13.65
C ASP A 282 -1.50 -9.85 -13.89
N GLY A 283 -1.59 -9.11 -15.00
CA GLY A 283 -2.77 -8.31 -15.32
C GLY A 283 -2.58 -7.42 -16.55
N PRO A 284 -3.55 -6.55 -16.86
CA PRO A 284 -3.52 -5.72 -18.08
C PRO A 284 -2.32 -4.78 -18.18
N ILE A 285 -1.75 -4.37 -17.04
CA ILE A 285 -0.58 -3.50 -16.97
C ILE A 285 0.74 -4.25 -17.20
N VAL A 286 0.77 -5.58 -17.08
CA VAL A 286 1.99 -6.39 -17.32
C VAL A 286 2.17 -6.54 -18.82
N ARG A 287 2.79 -5.52 -19.41
CA ARG A 287 3.10 -5.38 -20.83
C ARG A 287 4.44 -4.65 -20.98
N PRO A 288 5.13 -4.79 -22.12
CA PRO A 288 6.45 -4.19 -22.29
C PRO A 288 6.45 -2.67 -22.01
N PRO A 289 7.46 -2.15 -21.28
CA PRO A 289 7.69 -0.71 -21.20
C PRO A 289 8.04 -0.15 -22.57
N LEU A 290 7.89 1.15 -22.75
CA LEU A 290 8.19 1.79 -24.03
C LEU A 290 9.69 2.10 -24.11
N ARG A 291 10.29 1.79 -25.26
CA ARG A 291 11.65 2.21 -25.62
C ARG A 291 11.76 3.70 -25.95
N ALA A 292 10.61 4.32 -26.26
CA ALA A 292 10.47 5.72 -26.64
C ALA A 292 9.28 6.32 -25.87
N PHE A 293 8.80 7.47 -26.31
CA PHE A 293 7.79 8.21 -25.58
C PHE A 293 6.38 7.66 -25.75
N GLY A 294 5.57 7.79 -24.69
CA GLY A 294 4.14 7.50 -24.71
C GLY A 294 3.36 8.43 -25.64
N PRO A 295 2.10 8.09 -25.95
CA PRO A 295 1.23 8.97 -26.72
C PRO A 295 1.05 10.32 -26.00
N LYS A 296 1.08 11.42 -26.77
CA LYS A 296 0.83 12.76 -26.23
C LYS A 296 -0.50 12.82 -25.49
N GLN A 297 -0.54 13.58 -24.40
CA GLN A 297 -1.73 13.81 -23.57
C GLN A 297 -2.38 12.52 -23.04
N SER A 298 -1.57 11.48 -22.84
CA SER A 298 -2.01 10.21 -22.29
C SER A 298 -0.94 9.60 -21.39
N VAL A 299 -1.40 8.97 -20.32
CA VAL A 299 -0.57 8.18 -19.42
C VAL A 299 -0.51 6.73 -19.92
N PHE A 300 0.70 6.23 -20.15
CA PHE A 300 0.95 4.83 -20.48
C PHE A 300 1.47 4.08 -19.26
N ILE A 301 0.75 3.05 -18.82
CA ILE A 301 1.18 2.19 -17.71
C ILE A 301 1.77 0.88 -18.25
N SER A 302 2.89 0.45 -17.68
CA SER A 302 3.49 -0.87 -17.87
C SER A 302 3.99 -1.42 -16.53
N ALA A 303 4.31 -2.71 -16.48
CA ALA A 303 4.87 -3.32 -15.30
C ALA A 303 5.89 -4.40 -15.63
N TYR A 304 6.90 -4.50 -14.78
CA TYR A 304 7.98 -5.47 -14.85
C TYR A 304 8.10 -6.23 -13.52
N LYS A 305 8.10 -7.56 -13.60
CA LYS A 305 8.24 -8.42 -12.43
C LYS A 305 9.70 -8.78 -12.19
N GLY A 306 10.33 -8.10 -11.23
CA GLY A 306 11.73 -8.31 -10.85
C GLY A 306 12.22 -7.25 -9.88
N LEU A 307 13.44 -7.41 -9.36
CA LEU A 307 14.06 -6.37 -8.55
C LEU A 307 14.41 -5.16 -9.43
N TYR A 308 14.38 -3.95 -8.86
CA TYR A 308 14.58 -2.74 -9.66
C TYR A 308 15.96 -2.66 -10.32
N HIS A 309 17.01 -3.08 -9.62
CA HIS A 309 18.37 -3.13 -10.19
C HIS A 309 18.50 -4.18 -11.31
N GLN A 310 17.77 -5.30 -11.23
CA GLN A 310 17.71 -6.27 -12.34
C GLN A 310 16.98 -5.71 -13.55
N PHE A 311 15.85 -5.02 -13.32
CA PHE A 311 15.14 -4.31 -14.40
C PHE A 311 16.05 -3.29 -15.07
N TRP A 312 16.87 -2.56 -14.30
CA TRP A 312 17.84 -1.63 -14.87
C TRP A 312 18.83 -2.33 -15.81
N GLU A 313 19.51 -3.37 -15.35
CA GLU A 313 20.47 -4.14 -16.14
C GLU A 313 19.84 -4.80 -17.37
N GLU A 314 18.61 -5.32 -17.24
CA GLU A 314 17.96 -6.08 -18.29
C GLU A 314 17.26 -5.20 -19.33
N MET A 315 16.74 -4.04 -18.90
CA MET A 315 15.89 -3.20 -19.74
C MET A 315 16.51 -1.85 -20.06
N ILE A 316 17.11 -1.17 -19.09
CA ILE A 316 17.64 0.19 -19.26
C ILE A 316 19.00 0.15 -19.96
N ASP A 317 19.95 -0.63 -19.43
CA ASP A 317 21.30 -0.74 -20.00
C ASP A 317 21.27 -1.30 -21.44
N LYS A 318 20.29 -2.16 -21.74
CA LYS A 318 20.07 -2.74 -23.06
C LYS A 318 19.22 -1.88 -23.99
N LYS A 319 18.75 -0.70 -23.54
CA LYS A 319 17.89 0.22 -24.30
C LYS A 319 16.57 -0.40 -24.76
N GLU A 320 16.06 -1.33 -23.95
CA GLU A 320 14.77 -1.99 -24.09
C GLU A 320 13.65 -1.26 -23.34
N ALA A 321 14.00 -0.33 -22.44
CA ALA A 321 13.12 0.64 -21.80
C ALA A 321 13.83 2.01 -21.71
N ALA A 322 13.05 3.08 -21.59
CA ALA A 322 13.59 4.43 -21.38
C ALA A 322 14.13 4.63 -19.96
N GLU A 323 15.20 5.40 -19.81
CA GLU A 323 15.70 5.86 -18.51
C GLU A 323 14.63 6.70 -17.77
N PRO A 324 14.56 6.62 -16.43
CA PRO A 324 13.59 7.39 -15.67
C PRO A 324 14.00 8.85 -15.52
N ASP A 325 13.05 9.76 -15.68
CA ASP A 325 13.15 11.14 -15.21
C ASP A 325 12.90 11.24 -13.69
N LEU A 326 12.16 10.27 -13.13
CA LEU A 326 11.79 10.20 -11.73
C LEU A 326 11.59 8.75 -11.29
N VAL A 327 12.06 8.42 -10.10
CA VAL A 327 11.73 7.16 -9.41
C VAL A 327 10.87 7.46 -8.20
N VAL A 328 9.75 6.77 -8.08
CA VAL A 328 8.88 6.83 -6.90
C VAL A 328 8.81 5.46 -6.24
N GLY A 329 8.89 5.41 -4.93
CA GLY A 329 8.74 4.18 -4.15
C GLY A 329 7.65 4.36 -3.10
N PHE A 330 6.55 3.63 -3.24
CA PHE A 330 5.49 3.65 -2.24
C PHE A 330 5.85 2.70 -1.11
N HIS A 331 6.04 3.23 0.09
CA HIS A 331 6.26 2.44 1.30
C HIS A 331 7.34 1.35 1.14
N PRO A 332 8.56 1.69 0.68
CA PRO A 332 9.55 0.70 0.23
C PRO A 332 10.02 -0.25 1.34
N GLY A 333 9.82 0.11 2.62
CA GLY A 333 9.94 -0.82 3.75
C GLY A 333 11.36 -1.30 4.07
N PHE A 334 12.40 -0.79 3.39
CA PHE A 334 13.79 -1.21 3.61
C PHE A 334 14.27 -1.04 5.07
N HIS A 335 13.65 -0.14 5.84
CA HIS A 335 13.96 0.06 7.26
C HIS A 335 13.35 -1.01 8.20
N ALA A 336 12.49 -1.89 7.69
CA ALA A 336 11.67 -2.76 8.54
C ALA A 336 12.42 -4.01 9.05
N SER A 337 13.41 -4.50 8.30
CA SER A 337 14.25 -5.64 8.71
C SER A 337 15.60 -5.65 7.98
N PRO A 338 16.64 -6.33 8.54
CA PRO A 338 17.94 -6.49 7.88
C PRO A 338 17.84 -7.09 6.47
N GLY A 339 17.02 -8.13 6.26
CA GLY A 339 16.87 -8.74 4.93
C GLY A 339 16.23 -7.80 3.91
N LEU A 340 15.35 -6.89 4.33
CA LEU A 340 14.75 -5.91 3.42
C LEU A 340 15.76 -4.83 3.02
N ILE A 341 16.60 -4.33 3.93
CA ILE A 341 17.67 -3.40 3.53
C ILE A 341 18.69 -4.08 2.62
N GLU A 342 19.08 -5.33 2.88
CA GLU A 342 19.97 -6.09 2.00
C GLU A 342 19.40 -6.22 0.57
N GLY A 343 18.10 -6.51 0.43
CA GLY A 343 17.44 -6.58 -0.88
C GLY A 343 17.31 -5.24 -1.60
N TRP A 344 17.17 -4.13 -0.86
CA TRP A 344 17.06 -2.78 -1.41
C TRP A 344 18.40 -2.11 -1.68
N LEU A 345 19.48 -2.51 -1.00
CA LEU A 345 20.78 -1.85 -1.05
C LEU A 345 21.31 -1.65 -2.48
N PRO A 346 21.29 -2.66 -3.39
CA PRO A 346 21.75 -2.45 -4.76
C PRO A 346 20.91 -1.41 -5.51
N THR A 347 19.60 -1.38 -5.26
CA THR A 347 18.70 -0.37 -5.84
C THR A 347 18.97 1.02 -5.30
N LEU A 348 19.18 1.17 -3.98
CA LEU A 348 19.49 2.46 -3.37
C LEU A 348 20.81 3.03 -3.92
N LEU A 349 21.87 2.21 -3.93
CA LEU A 349 23.17 2.61 -4.47
C LEU A 349 23.07 3.00 -5.95
N LEU A 350 22.34 2.23 -6.76
CA LEU A 350 22.09 2.56 -8.16
C LEU A 350 21.41 3.93 -8.31
N LEU A 351 20.32 4.20 -7.57
CA LEU A 351 19.60 5.47 -7.65
C LEU A 351 20.49 6.66 -7.27
N ARG A 352 21.38 6.47 -6.28
CA ARG A 352 22.36 7.46 -5.86
C ARG A 352 23.42 7.72 -6.91
N ASP A 353 24.07 6.65 -7.39
CA ASP A 353 25.26 6.72 -8.21
C ASP A 353 24.94 7.20 -9.64
N PHE A 354 23.72 6.93 -10.12
CA PHE A 354 23.19 7.46 -11.38
C PHE A 354 22.46 8.80 -11.23
N ASP A 355 22.52 9.44 -10.05
CA ASP A 355 21.92 10.76 -9.76
C ASP A 355 20.42 10.85 -10.11
N VAL A 356 19.67 9.78 -9.85
CA VAL A 356 18.27 9.67 -10.26
C VAL A 356 17.36 10.41 -9.26
N PRO A 357 16.54 11.40 -9.70
CA PRO A 357 15.53 12.02 -8.86
C PRO A 357 14.62 10.96 -8.22
N THR A 358 14.57 10.90 -6.89
CA THR A 358 13.83 9.86 -6.18
C THR A 358 12.92 10.42 -5.08
N CYS A 359 11.68 9.95 -5.03
CA CYS A 359 10.71 10.26 -3.98
C CYS A 359 10.13 8.97 -3.35
N PHE A 360 10.29 8.79 -2.05
CA PHE A 360 9.68 7.68 -1.31
C PHE A 360 8.59 8.16 -0.38
N THR A 361 7.50 7.39 -0.26
CA THR A 361 6.43 7.67 0.70
C THR A 361 6.43 6.68 1.88
N LEU A 362 5.96 7.12 3.06
CA LEU A 362 6.00 6.32 4.31
C LEU A 362 4.69 6.41 5.11
N TYR A 363 4.47 5.48 6.04
CA TYR A 363 3.23 5.38 6.84
C TYR A 363 3.22 6.18 8.14
N SER A 364 4.38 6.55 8.68
CA SER A 364 4.47 7.25 9.96
C SER A 364 5.81 7.96 10.17
N ASP A 365 5.84 8.87 11.15
CA ASP A 365 7.07 9.54 11.61
C ASP A 365 8.19 8.56 11.94
N LYS A 366 7.85 7.44 12.59
CA LYS A 366 8.82 6.42 12.98
C LYS A 366 9.47 5.74 11.77
N GLU A 367 8.72 5.54 10.69
CA GLU A 367 9.27 5.00 9.45
C GLU A 367 10.15 6.04 8.76
N LEU A 368 9.69 7.30 8.73
CA LEU A 368 10.43 8.44 8.18
C LEU A 368 11.81 8.57 8.84
N GLU A 369 11.86 8.65 10.17
CA GLU A 369 13.10 8.78 10.94
C GLU A 369 14.10 7.65 10.63
N ARG A 370 13.62 6.40 10.62
CA ARG A 370 14.48 5.23 10.34
C ARG A 370 14.97 5.19 8.90
N SER A 371 14.09 5.50 7.95
CA SER A 371 14.47 5.55 6.54
C SER A 371 15.47 6.67 6.26
N LEU A 372 15.29 7.85 6.85
CA LEU A 372 16.26 8.95 6.73
C LEU A 372 17.62 8.56 7.28
N GLN A 373 17.68 7.91 8.44
CA GLN A 373 18.94 7.44 9.02
C GLN A 373 19.70 6.55 8.05
N ILE A 374 19.03 5.53 7.48
CA ILE A 374 19.64 4.62 6.51
C ILE A 374 20.12 5.36 5.26
N LEU A 375 19.30 6.26 4.70
CA LEU A 375 19.66 6.99 3.49
C LEU A 375 20.87 7.92 3.72
N LEU A 376 20.97 8.55 4.90
CA LEU A 376 22.12 9.37 5.27
C LEU A 376 23.39 8.53 5.49
N GLU A 377 23.27 7.34 6.09
CA GLU A 377 24.38 6.37 6.21
C GLU A 377 24.86 5.89 4.83
N LEU A 378 23.98 5.88 3.83
CA LEU A 378 24.30 5.62 2.42
C LEU A 378 24.74 6.87 1.65
N GLU A 379 25.02 7.98 2.34
CA GLU A 379 25.47 9.25 1.75
C GLU A 379 24.51 9.77 0.66
N MET A 380 23.21 9.59 0.84
CA MET A 380 22.20 10.15 -0.07
C MET A 380 22.04 11.65 0.20
N HIS A 381 22.02 12.46 -0.85
CA HIS A 381 21.67 13.88 -0.73
C HIS A 381 20.16 14.03 -0.57
N ILE A 382 19.71 14.09 0.70
CA ILE A 382 18.32 14.39 1.04
C ILE A 382 18.00 15.83 0.65
N LYS A 383 17.07 16.01 -0.28
CA LYS A 383 16.61 17.33 -0.74
C LYS A 383 15.55 17.91 0.17
N ASP A 384 14.62 17.06 0.62
CA ASP A 384 13.50 17.45 1.48
C ASP A 384 12.83 16.22 2.09
N SER A 385 12.14 16.38 3.22
CA SER A 385 11.26 15.35 3.75
C SER A 385 10.21 15.95 4.70
N GLY A 386 9.09 15.27 4.88
CA GLY A 386 8.03 15.78 5.73
C GLY A 386 6.67 15.12 5.52
N PRO A 387 5.61 15.71 6.09
CA PRO A 387 4.24 15.23 5.87
C PRO A 387 3.83 15.43 4.42
N ASN A 388 3.18 14.43 3.84
CA ASN A 388 2.65 14.52 2.49
C ASN A 388 1.26 15.19 2.53
N PRO A 389 1.05 16.31 1.83
CA PRO A 389 -0.23 17.01 1.85
C PRO A 389 -1.40 16.22 1.24
N PHE A 390 -1.11 15.17 0.46
CA PHE A 390 -2.08 14.25 -0.13
C PHE A 390 -2.11 12.90 0.59
N THR A 391 -1.82 12.88 1.89
CA THR A 391 -1.97 11.68 2.75
C THR A 391 -3.36 11.06 2.62
N SER A 392 -3.44 9.74 2.49
CA SER A 392 -4.73 9.01 2.46
C SER A 392 -5.55 9.25 3.73
N GLN A 393 -6.86 9.45 3.58
CA GLN A 393 -7.77 9.56 4.72
C GLN A 393 -8.23 8.20 5.28
N LYS A 394 -7.91 7.09 4.60
CA LYS A 394 -8.23 5.73 5.04
C LYS A 394 -7.29 5.29 6.16
N PRO A 395 -7.81 4.97 7.36
CA PRO A 395 -7.00 4.41 8.44
C PRO A 395 -6.68 2.94 8.15
N GLU A 396 -5.42 2.59 8.23
CA GLU A 396 -4.92 1.22 8.07
C GLU A 396 -4.47 0.63 9.40
N GLN A 397 -4.99 -0.56 9.72
CA GLN A 397 -4.68 -1.24 10.98
C GLN A 397 -3.65 -2.35 10.77
N VAL A 398 -2.57 -2.34 11.56
CA VAL A 398 -1.70 -3.50 11.71
C VAL A 398 -2.44 -4.60 12.49
N GLN A 399 -2.86 -5.65 11.80
CA GLN A 399 -3.85 -6.61 12.30
C GLN A 399 -3.35 -7.42 13.51
N SER A 400 -2.05 -7.72 13.59
CA SER A 400 -1.45 -8.41 14.74
C SER A 400 -1.27 -7.55 15.99
N THR A 401 -1.41 -6.21 15.87
CA THR A 401 -1.30 -5.29 17.01
C THR A 401 -2.45 -4.28 17.02
N PRO A 402 -3.69 -4.76 17.19
CA PRO A 402 -4.90 -4.00 16.86
C PRO A 402 -5.13 -2.75 17.73
N ASN A 403 -4.44 -2.63 18.86
CA ASN A 403 -4.47 -1.46 19.74
C ASN A 403 -3.49 -0.34 19.35
N LYS A 404 -2.59 -0.57 18.38
CA LYS A 404 -1.79 0.52 17.82
C LYS A 404 -2.69 1.48 17.06
N THR A 405 -2.32 2.75 17.08
CA THR A 405 -3.00 3.76 16.27
C THR A 405 -2.91 3.36 14.81
N PRO A 406 -4.03 3.34 14.06
CA PRO A 406 -3.99 3.13 12.62
C PRO A 406 -3.10 4.15 11.91
N VAL A 407 -2.40 3.69 10.88
CA VAL A 407 -1.54 4.51 10.02
C VAL A 407 -2.30 4.94 8.77
N HIS A 408 -1.69 5.77 7.94
CA HIS A 408 -2.30 6.30 6.72
C HIS A 408 -1.32 6.15 5.55
N CYS A 409 -1.80 5.64 4.42
CA CYS A 409 -0.99 5.52 3.21
C CYS A 409 -0.47 6.88 2.75
N ASN A 410 0.76 6.88 2.24
CA ASN A 410 1.53 8.04 1.82
C ASN A 410 1.50 9.20 2.82
N SER A 411 1.59 8.94 4.12
CA SER A 411 1.53 10.01 5.14
C SER A 411 2.69 10.99 5.12
N HIS A 412 3.87 10.49 4.73
CA HIS A 412 5.12 11.24 4.69
C HIS A 412 5.82 10.99 3.36
N TYR A 413 6.77 11.85 3.02
CA TYR A 413 7.69 11.65 1.91
C TYR A 413 9.14 11.94 2.29
N ILE A 414 10.06 11.35 1.54
CA ILE A 414 11.48 11.70 1.47
C ILE A 414 11.83 11.90 0.01
N ARG A 415 12.48 13.03 -0.30
CA ARG A 415 13.09 13.30 -1.60
C ARG A 415 14.59 13.33 -1.48
N PHE A 416 15.26 12.65 -2.39
CA PHE A 416 16.71 12.64 -2.49
C PHE A 416 17.16 12.49 -3.94
N GLN A 417 18.38 12.90 -4.22
CA GLN A 417 18.98 12.76 -5.55
C GLN A 417 20.50 12.91 -5.43
N GLY A 418 21.22 11.87 -5.84
CA GLY A 418 22.67 11.90 -5.89
C GLY A 418 23.37 11.72 -4.54
N LEU A 419 24.70 11.78 -4.59
CA LEU A 419 25.57 11.70 -3.44
C LEU A 419 25.50 12.98 -2.59
N LEU A 420 25.53 12.82 -1.27
CA LEU A 420 25.62 13.92 -0.32
C LEU A 420 26.86 14.77 -0.66
N PRO A 421 26.72 16.09 -0.86
CA PRO A 421 27.87 16.94 -1.12
C PRO A 421 28.82 16.86 0.07
N GLN A 422 30.08 16.50 -0.17
CA GLN A 422 31.11 16.73 0.82
C GLN A 422 31.32 18.24 0.88
N GLU A 423 31.18 18.85 2.06
CA GLU A 423 31.72 20.19 2.25
C GLU A 423 33.22 20.10 1.95
N ASP A 424 33.66 20.81 0.91
CA ASP A 424 35.08 21.00 0.67
C ASP A 424 35.65 21.61 1.95
N LEU A 425 36.33 20.79 2.77
CA LEU A 425 37.35 21.29 3.66
C LEU A 425 38.43 21.82 2.74
N GLU A 426 38.22 23.04 2.21
CA GLU A 426 39.28 23.83 1.63
C GLU A 426 40.42 23.78 2.64
N GLU A 427 41.48 23.08 2.25
CA GLU A 427 42.79 23.25 2.84
C GLU A 427 43.02 24.75 2.91
N SER A 428 42.86 25.31 4.10
CA SER A 428 43.39 26.62 4.42
C SER A 428 44.89 26.47 4.22
N GLY A 429 45.34 26.77 3.00
CA GLY A 429 46.73 26.84 2.63
C GLY A 429 47.42 27.65 3.70
N VAL A 430 48.30 26.98 4.43
CA VAL A 430 49.24 27.64 5.33
C VAL A 430 50.23 28.35 4.43
N ASP A 431 49.86 29.54 3.96
CA ASP A 431 50.84 30.56 3.61
C ASP A 431 51.34 31.14 4.94
N ASN A 432 52.50 30.66 5.39
CA ASN A 432 53.56 31.43 6.04
C ASN A 432 54.86 30.63 6.14
#